data_AF-A0A6A4LW11-F1
#
_entry.id   AF-A0A6A4LW11-F1
#
_cell.length_a   1.000
_cell.length_b   1.000
_cell.length_c   1.000
_cell.angle_alpha   90.00
_cell.angle_beta   90.00
_cell.angle_gamma   90.00
#
_symmetry.space_group_name_H-M   'P 1'
#
loop_
_entity.id
_entity.type
_entity.pdbx_description
1 polymer ?
#
loop_
_entity_poly.entity_id
_entity_poly.type
_entity_poly.pdbx_seq_one_letter_code
_entity_poly.pdbx_strand_id
1 'polypeptide(L)'
;DRANEIYQKVEDQKSSRGKNQDVILAACLFIACRQEDKPRTVKEICSVANGVTKHEVGQANNKIVKQLELDRGQLHAGDLMRRFCSHLGMNNQAVKAAQEAVLKSEEFDIR
;
A
#
# COMPACT_ATOMS: atom_id res chain seq x y z
N ASP A 1 3.67 3.32 -13.83
CA ASP A 1 2.53 3.74 -14.67
C ASP A 1 1.26 3.98 -13.87
N ARG A 2 0.71 2.98 -13.17
CA ARG A 2 -0.55 3.15 -12.41
C ARG A 2 -0.59 4.34 -11.43
N ALA A 3 0.49 4.55 -10.66
CA ALA A 3 0.57 5.70 -9.75
C ALA A 3 0.50 7.05 -10.48
N ASN A 4 1.08 7.14 -11.68
CA ASN A 4 1.05 8.34 -12.52
C ASN A 4 -0.37 8.60 -13.05
N GLU A 5 -1.09 7.56 -13.47
CA GLU A 5 -2.51 7.69 -13.87
C GLU A 5 -3.39 8.22 -12.74
N ILE A 6 -3.20 7.69 -11.51
CA ILE A 6 -3.94 8.17 -10.34
C ILE A 6 -3.59 9.64 -10.08
N TYR A 7 -2.30 10.00 -10.15
CA TYR A 7 -1.85 11.37 -9.96
C TYR A 7 -2.47 12.33 -10.97
N GLN A 8 -2.47 11.99 -12.28
CA GLN A 8 -3.11 12.79 -13.33
C GLN A 8 -4.60 13.03 -13.03
N LYS A 9 -5.33 11.99 -12.63
CA LYS A 9 -6.75 12.13 -12.24
C LYS A 9 -6.95 13.05 -11.04
N VAL A 10 -6.03 13.05 -10.07
CA VAL A 10 -6.09 13.95 -8.91
C VAL A 10 -5.84 15.41 -9.34
N GLU A 11 -4.88 15.64 -10.23
CA GLU A 11 -4.54 16.96 -10.77
C GLU A 11 -5.66 17.55 -11.64
N ASP A 12 -6.29 16.73 -12.50
CA ASP A 12 -7.40 17.16 -13.37
C ASP A 12 -8.59 17.71 -12.58
N GLN A 13 -8.84 17.16 -11.39
CA GLN A 13 -9.88 17.64 -10.48
C GLN A 13 -9.46 18.86 -9.64
N LYS A 14 -8.26 19.43 -9.88
CA LYS A 14 -7.67 20.57 -9.16
C LYS A 14 -7.62 20.41 -7.63
N SER A 15 -7.71 19.17 -7.14
CA SER A 15 -7.76 18.86 -5.70
C SER A 15 -6.38 18.87 -5.03
N SER A 16 -5.31 18.95 -5.82
CA SER A 16 -3.92 19.02 -5.38
C SER A 16 -3.45 20.42 -4.98
N ARG A 17 -4.17 21.48 -5.39
CA ARG A 17 -3.69 22.86 -5.31
C ARG A 17 -3.51 23.31 -3.84
N GLY A 18 -2.29 23.71 -3.49
CA GLY A 18 -1.93 24.19 -2.14
C GLY A 18 -1.64 23.09 -1.11
N LYS A 19 -1.63 21.81 -1.52
CA LYS A 19 -1.21 20.69 -0.66
C LYS A 19 0.26 20.35 -0.91
N ASN A 20 0.88 19.71 0.07
CA ASN A 20 2.21 19.14 -0.10
C ASN A 20 2.18 18.07 -1.21
N GLN A 21 2.90 18.30 -2.31
CA GLN A 21 2.93 17.39 -3.47
C GLN A 21 3.52 16.03 -3.11
N ASP A 22 4.53 15.98 -2.22
CA ASP A 22 5.15 14.72 -1.79
C ASP A 22 4.14 13.81 -1.09
N VAL A 23 3.20 14.38 -0.33
CA VAL A 23 2.13 13.63 0.32
C VAL A 23 1.18 13.03 -0.72
N ILE A 24 0.84 13.78 -1.77
CA ILE A 24 -0.03 13.31 -2.85
C ILE A 24 0.65 12.18 -3.63
N LEU A 25 1.91 12.37 -4.01
CA LEU A 25 2.69 11.36 -4.72
C LEU A 25 2.84 10.08 -3.90
N ALA A 26 3.16 10.20 -2.60
CA ALA A 26 3.24 9.08 -1.68
C ALA A 26 1.90 8.32 -1.57
N ALA A 27 0.78 9.04 -1.50
CA ALA A 27 -0.54 8.42 -1.46
C ALA A 27 -0.92 7.73 -2.79
N CYS A 28 -0.61 8.35 -3.94
CA CYS A 28 -0.85 7.74 -5.25
C CYS A 28 -0.03 6.46 -5.42
N LEU A 29 1.23 6.47 -4.99
CA LEU A 29 2.10 5.28 -4.98
C LEU A 29 1.54 4.19 -4.07
N PHE A 30 1.10 4.54 -2.85
CA PHE A 30 0.51 3.61 -1.91
C PHE A 30 -0.75 2.92 -2.47
N ILE A 31 -1.65 3.68 -3.09
CA ILE A 31 -2.87 3.16 -3.73
C ILE A 31 -2.51 2.23 -4.89
N ALA A 32 -1.60 2.67 -5.78
CA ALA A 32 -1.18 1.86 -6.91
C ALA A 32 -0.56 0.52 -6.49
N CYS A 33 0.32 0.51 -5.48
CA CYS A 33 0.89 -0.74 -4.97
C CYS A 33 -0.17 -1.72 -4.46
N ARG A 34 -1.26 -1.21 -3.89
CA ARG A 34 -2.38 -2.06 -3.41
C ARG A 34 -3.24 -2.59 -4.55
N GLN A 35 -3.51 -1.79 -5.58
CA GLN A 35 -4.30 -2.22 -6.72
C GLN A 35 -3.57 -3.23 -7.63
N GLU A 36 -2.24 -3.25 -7.57
CA GLU A 36 -1.38 -4.14 -8.37
C GLU A 36 -0.98 -5.43 -7.62
N ASP A 37 -1.71 -5.79 -6.56
CA ASP A 37 -1.45 -6.97 -5.70
C ASP A 37 0.00 -7.05 -5.17
N LYS A 38 0.65 -5.89 -5.01
CA LYS A 38 2.02 -5.76 -4.50
C LYS A 38 2.05 -4.77 -3.34
N PRO A 39 1.23 -4.97 -2.30
CA PRO A 39 1.04 -3.97 -1.26
C PRO A 39 2.36 -3.61 -0.56
N ARG A 40 2.45 -2.34 -0.20
CA ARG A 40 3.48 -1.79 0.68
C ARG A 40 2.80 -1.22 1.92
N THR A 41 3.48 -1.30 3.05
CA THR A 41 3.02 -0.64 4.26
C THR A 41 3.23 0.87 4.12
N VAL A 42 2.39 1.66 4.79
CA VAL A 42 2.55 3.13 4.79
C VAL A 42 3.93 3.53 5.34
N LYS A 43 4.50 2.76 6.28
CA LYS A 43 5.85 3.01 6.79
C LYS A 43 6.93 2.89 5.72
N GLU A 44 6.83 1.89 4.84
CA GLU A 44 7.78 1.72 3.72
C GLU A 44 7.68 2.85 2.70
N ILE A 45 6.47 3.36 2.46
CA ILE A 45 6.28 4.52 1.59
C ILE A 45 6.88 5.78 2.23
N CYS A 46 6.58 6.03 3.52
CA CYS A 46 7.12 7.18 4.24
C CYS A 46 8.65 7.13 4.39
N SER A 47 9.28 5.96 4.45
CA SER A 47 10.74 5.87 4.56
C SER A 47 11.49 6.32 3.31
N VAL A 48 10.81 6.35 2.15
CA VAL A 48 11.41 6.78 0.87
C VAL A 48 10.86 8.11 0.36
N ALA A 49 9.78 8.61 0.97
CA ALA A 49 9.16 9.87 0.59
C ALA A 49 9.67 11.03 1.46
N ASN A 50 9.92 12.18 0.83
CA ASN A 50 10.59 13.31 1.48
C ASN A 50 9.69 13.99 2.51
N GLY A 51 10.04 13.90 3.79
CA GLY A 51 9.43 14.70 4.85
C GLY A 51 7.94 14.44 5.09
N VAL A 52 7.40 13.31 4.63
CA VAL A 52 5.98 12.96 4.79
C VAL A 52 5.75 12.05 6.00
N THR A 53 4.66 12.29 6.72
CA THR A 53 4.28 11.46 7.87
C THR A 53 3.26 10.39 7.48
N LYS A 54 3.21 9.30 8.26
CA LYS A 54 2.19 8.24 8.10
C LYS A 54 0.76 8.78 8.15
N HIS A 55 0.53 9.78 9.01
CA HIS A 55 -0.78 10.39 9.19
C HIS A 55 -1.21 11.16 7.93
N GLU A 56 -0.31 11.98 7.36
CA GLU A 56 -0.60 12.73 6.14
C GLU A 56 -0.89 11.81 4.95
N VAL A 57 -0.06 10.78 4.75
CA VAL A 57 -0.27 9.79 3.68
C VAL A 57 -1.60 9.04 3.88
N GLY A 58 -1.93 8.66 5.11
CA GLY A 58 -3.20 8.01 5.42
C GLY A 58 -4.42 8.90 5.13
N GLN A 59 -4.36 10.18 5.50
CA GLN A 59 -5.41 11.14 5.18
C GLN A 59 -5.55 11.38 3.67
N ALA A 60 -4.42 11.57 2.96
CA ALA A 60 -4.41 11.78 1.52
C ALA A 60 -4.95 10.56 0.77
N ASN A 61 -4.54 9.34 1.17
CA ASN A 61 -5.07 8.09 0.64
C ASN A 61 -6.61 8.03 0.76
N ASN A 62 -7.16 8.30 1.95
CA ASN A 62 -8.61 8.27 2.15
C ASN A 62 -9.35 9.30 1.28
N LYS A 63 -8.78 10.50 1.13
CA LYS A 63 -9.35 11.57 0.29
C LYS A 63 -9.33 11.18 -1.18
N ILE A 64 -8.19 10.72 -1.70
CA ILE A 64 -8.02 10.34 -3.12
C ILE A 64 -8.95 9.19 -3.48
N VAL A 65 -8.97 8.12 -2.65
CA VAL A 65 -9.84 6.97 -2.87
C VAL A 65 -11.31 7.38 -2.92
N LYS A 66 -11.76 8.22 -1.99
CA LYS A 66 -13.15 8.70 -1.95
C LYS A 66 -13.48 9.60 -3.15
N GLN A 67 -12.55 10.48 -3.51
CA GLN A 67 -12.74 11.47 -4.56
C GLN A 67 -12.76 10.84 -5.95
N LEU A 68 -11.91 9.84 -6.19
CA LEU A 68 -11.79 9.15 -7.47
C LEU A 68 -12.58 7.84 -7.53
N GLU A 69 -13.35 7.53 -6.49
CA GLU A 69 -14.15 6.29 -6.34
C GLU A 69 -13.32 5.03 -6.64
N LEU A 70 -12.06 5.02 -6.18
CA LEU A 70 -11.14 3.92 -6.44
C LEU A 70 -11.40 2.75 -5.49
N ASP A 71 -11.17 1.54 -5.98
CA ASP A 71 -11.02 0.39 -5.10
C ASP A 71 -9.72 0.51 -4.28
N ARG A 72 -9.81 0.18 -2.99
CA ARG A 72 -8.69 0.23 -2.04
C ARG A 72 -7.76 -0.97 -2.18
N GLY A 73 -8.22 -2.05 -2.81
CA GLY A 73 -7.57 -3.34 -2.80
C GLY A 73 -7.60 -3.97 -1.39
N GLN A 74 -7.60 -5.30 -1.35
CA GLN A 74 -7.53 -6.04 -0.10
C GLN A 74 -6.07 -6.32 0.25
N LEU A 75 -5.72 -6.23 1.53
CA LEU A 75 -4.39 -6.58 2.02
C LEU A 75 -4.47 -7.94 2.70
N HIS A 76 -3.74 -8.92 2.19
CA HIS A 76 -3.59 -10.22 2.83
C HIS A 76 -2.25 -10.31 3.55
N ALA A 77 -2.21 -11.04 4.67
CA ALA A 77 -0.97 -11.26 5.40
C ALA A 77 0.08 -11.98 4.53
N GLY A 78 -0.37 -12.86 3.63
CA GLY A 78 0.45 -13.58 2.68
C GLY A 78 1.25 -12.68 1.72
N ASP A 79 0.73 -11.50 1.39
CA ASP A 79 1.38 -10.55 0.46
C ASP A 79 2.66 -9.96 1.05
N LEU A 80 2.66 -9.75 2.37
CA LEU A 80 3.80 -9.21 3.10
C LEU A 80 4.75 -10.34 3.52
N MET A 81 4.21 -11.51 3.89
CA MET A 81 4.99 -12.64 4.41
C MET A 81 6.12 -13.04 3.47
N ARG A 82 5.84 -13.28 2.18
CA ARG A 82 6.86 -13.72 1.22
C ARG A 82 8.05 -12.77 1.16
N ARG A 83 7.77 -11.46 1.18
CA ARG A 83 8.78 -10.41 1.05
C ARG A 83 9.60 -10.26 2.33
N PHE A 84 8.97 -10.35 3.51
CA PHE A 84 9.69 -10.34 4.79
C PHE A 84 10.55 -11.59 4.97
N CYS A 85 10.05 -12.77 4.66
CA CYS A 85 10.83 -14.01 4.71
C CYS A 85 12.07 -13.94 3.81
N SER A 86 11.93 -13.40 2.59
CA SER A 86 13.05 -13.17 1.69
C SER A 86 14.06 -12.17 2.25
N HIS A 87 13.60 -11.07 2.85
CA HIS A 87 14.48 -10.03 3.41
C HIS A 87 15.27 -10.54 4.63
N LEU A 88 14.69 -11.48 5.39
CA LEU A 88 15.34 -12.14 6.52
C LEU A 88 16.26 -13.30 6.10
N GLY A 89 16.35 -13.63 4.81
CA GLY A 89 17.17 -14.75 4.32
C GLY A 89 16.67 -16.12 4.78
N MET A 90 15.36 -16.26 5.04
CA MET A 90 14.78 -17.53 5.50
C MET A 90 14.92 -18.62 4.43
N ASN A 91 15.20 -19.85 4.87
CA ASN A 91 15.23 -21.01 3.98
C ASN A 91 13.81 -21.43 3.53
N ASN A 92 13.74 -22.20 2.45
CA ASN A 92 12.46 -22.60 1.84
C ASN A 92 11.53 -23.36 2.79
N GLN A 93 12.07 -24.16 3.72
CA GLN A 93 11.26 -24.88 4.70
C GLN A 93 10.57 -23.92 5.67
N ALA A 94 11.30 -22.92 6.18
CA ALA A 94 10.75 -21.92 7.08
C ALA A 94 9.74 -21.00 6.38
N VAL A 95 9.99 -20.62 5.12
CA VAL A 95 9.01 -19.85 4.32
C VAL A 95 7.72 -20.64 4.11
N LYS A 96 7.82 -21.94 3.78
CA LYS A 96 6.66 -22.81 3.61
C LYS A 96 5.85 -22.94 4.90
N ALA A 97 6.52 -23.14 6.04
CA ALA A 97 5.84 -23.20 7.34
C ALA A 97 5.13 -21.89 7.68
N ALA A 98 5.76 -20.74 7.42
CA ALA A 98 5.12 -19.43 7.60
C ALA A 98 3.90 -19.24 6.69
N GLN A 99 3.97 -19.72 5.45
CA GLN A 99 2.85 -19.69 4.52
C GLN A 99 1.68 -20.56 4.97
N GLU A 100 1.95 -21.78 5.44
CA GLU A 100 0.93 -22.67 5.99
C GLU A 100 0.25 -22.07 7.23
N ALA A 101 1.00 -21.39 8.10
CA ALA A 101 0.45 -20.71 9.26
C ALA A 101 -0.49 -19.56 8.87
N VAL A 102 -0.12 -18.77 7.84
CA VAL A 102 -0.99 -17.70 7.31
C VAL A 102 -2.29 -18.27 6.74
N LEU A 103 -2.20 -19.31 5.90
CA LEU A 103 -3.38 -19.94 5.28
C LEU A 103 -4.35 -20.50 6.34
N LYS A 104 -3.82 -21.23 7.33
CA LYS A 104 -4.64 -21.71 8.44
C LYS A 104 -5.27 -20.57 9.22
N SER A 105 -4.53 -19.49 9.48
CA SER A 105 -5.09 -18.33 10.18
C SER A 105 -6.24 -17.67 9.41
N GLU A 106 -6.22 -17.70 8.08
CA GLU A 106 -7.31 -17.18 7.24
C GLU A 106 -8.54 -18.11 7.26
N GLU A 107 -8.34 -19.44 7.36
CA GLU A 107 -9.45 -20.41 7.53
C GLU A 107 -10.17 -20.27 8.88
N PHE A 108 -9.45 -19.88 9.93
CA PHE A 108 -10.00 -19.63 11.26
C PHE A 108 -10.50 -18.19 11.47
N ASP A 109 -10.30 -17.29 10.51
CA ASP A 109 -10.74 -15.90 10.61
C ASP A 109 -12.27 -15.86 10.47
N ILE A 110 -12.96 -15.92 11.62
CA ILE A 110 -14.42 -15.77 11.72
C ILE A 110 -14.75 -14.28 11.52
N ARG A 111 -14.68 -13.81 10.28
CA ARG A 111 -15.06 -12.45 9.90
C ARG A 111 -16.48 -12.34 9.40
#